data_AF-A0A936W9T8-F1
#
_entry.id   AF-A0A936W9T8-F1
#
_cell.length_a   1.000
_cell.length_b   1.000
_cell.length_c   1.000
_cell.angle_alpha   90.00
_cell.angle_beta   90.00
_cell.angle_gamma   90.00
#
_symmetry.space_group_name_H-M   'P 1'
#
loop_
_entity.id
_entity.type
_entity.pdbx_description
1 polymer ?
#
loop_
_entity_poly.entity_id
_entity_poly.type
_entity_poly.pdbx_seq_one_letter_code
_entity_poly.pdbx_strand_id
1 'polypeptide(L)'
;MNATSYDLSAAKADRDVDPTVKVKVRKNLTYLLLFAIVMAFSGLLSAYLVSKGSVDFWVSIRIPTAFYWSTAFILLSSVTVQLALVVTRQGRTRLAAPLLVASLALGLAFAFSQFKGWKELRSLGNILSFSKVLQNTGVYGTDYTIARKGITLDLVNGQYFMPDDTGHSKPLNDEMADQSNAASQYIYVLTGLHLAHLVFGLLSLAFMAVIAAMGRYSPQDNSGLLSGAIYWHFLGGLWVILLSFLLLVH
;
A
#
# COMPACT_ATOMS: atom_id res chain seq x y z
N MET A 1 11.67 45.08 7.17
CA MET A 1 11.32 43.99 8.11
C MET A 1 12.36 42.90 7.97
N ASN A 2 13.04 42.52 9.05
CA ASN A 2 14.10 41.49 9.04
C ASN A 2 13.49 40.09 9.27
N ALA A 3 14.03 39.05 8.66
CA ALA A 3 13.59 37.65 8.78
C ALA A 3 13.42 37.20 10.25
N THR A 4 14.26 37.69 11.16
CA THR A 4 14.18 37.43 12.61
C THR A 4 12.88 37.95 13.25
N SER A 5 12.36 39.10 12.82
CA SER A 5 11.08 39.62 13.37
C SER A 5 9.87 38.83 12.90
N TYR A 6 9.95 38.21 11.71
CA TYR A 6 8.90 37.35 11.17
C TYR A 6 8.86 36.01 11.91
N ASP A 7 10.03 35.43 12.15
CA ASP A 7 10.17 34.14 12.84
C ASP A 7 9.77 34.23 14.32
N LEU A 8 10.13 35.32 15.00
CA LEU A 8 9.70 35.60 16.38
C LEU A 8 8.17 35.84 16.48
N SER A 9 7.59 36.49 15.48
CA SER A 9 6.14 36.71 15.39
C SER A 9 5.39 35.39 15.14
N ALA A 10 5.86 34.56 14.21
CA ALA A 10 5.28 33.26 13.89
C ALA A 10 5.39 32.28 15.08
N ALA A 11 6.55 32.25 15.75
CA ALA A 11 6.76 31.43 16.95
C ALA A 11 5.92 31.88 18.14
N LYS A 12 5.63 33.19 18.27
CA LYS A 12 4.70 33.73 19.28
C LYS A 12 3.25 33.39 18.93
N ALA A 13 2.86 33.57 17.68
CA ALA A 13 1.52 33.22 17.19
C ALA A 13 1.21 31.73 17.37
N ASP A 14 2.18 30.82 17.16
CA ASP A 14 1.99 29.39 17.47
C ASP A 14 1.80 29.18 18.98
N ARG A 15 2.54 29.85 19.87
CA ARG A 15 2.37 29.69 21.33
C ARG A 15 1.01 30.13 21.85
N ASP A 16 0.36 31.09 21.20
CA ASP A 16 -0.89 31.71 21.67
C ASP A 16 -2.16 30.97 21.17
N VAL A 17 -2.05 29.94 20.31
CA VAL A 17 -3.20 29.13 19.88
C VAL A 17 -3.59 28.14 20.97
N ASP A 18 -4.87 28.17 21.36
CA ASP A 18 -5.48 27.23 22.31
C ASP A 18 -5.09 25.77 21.98
N PRO A 19 -4.53 25.00 22.94
CA PRO A 19 -4.19 23.60 22.77
C PRO A 19 -5.33 22.75 22.19
N THR A 20 -6.59 23.05 22.54
CA THR A 20 -7.76 22.32 22.02
C THR A 20 -7.95 22.55 20.52
N VAL A 21 -7.68 23.78 20.05
CA VAL A 21 -7.72 24.15 18.63
C VAL A 21 -6.60 23.44 17.87
N LYS A 22 -5.36 23.40 18.41
CA LYS A 22 -4.23 22.70 17.77
C LYS A 22 -4.53 21.21 17.55
N VAL A 23 -5.09 20.54 18.56
CA VAL A 23 -5.48 19.12 18.46
C VAL A 23 -6.55 18.93 17.39
N LYS A 24 -7.57 19.78 17.38
CA LYS A 24 -8.66 19.73 16.39
C LYS A 24 -8.15 19.95 14.96
N VAL A 25 -7.27 20.93 14.75
CA VAL A 25 -6.66 21.21 13.44
C VAL A 25 -5.85 20.01 12.95
N ARG A 26 -4.95 19.45 13.77
CA ARG A 26 -4.15 18.27 13.40
C ARG A 26 -5.01 17.06 13.04
N LYS A 27 -6.07 16.82 13.82
CA LYS A 27 -7.02 15.72 13.58
C LYS A 27 -7.77 15.91 12.26
N ASN A 28 -8.29 17.11 12.01
CA ASN A 28 -9.02 17.42 10.78
C ASN A 28 -8.12 17.33 9.53
N LEU A 29 -6.88 17.82 9.63
CA LEU A 29 -5.89 17.66 8.56
C LEU A 29 -5.57 16.19 8.28
N THR A 30 -5.44 15.37 9.33
CA THR A 30 -5.26 13.92 9.18
C THR A 30 -6.42 13.33 8.38
N TYR A 31 -7.67 13.62 8.75
CA TYR A 31 -8.83 13.09 8.02
C TYR A 31 -8.95 13.58 6.59
N LEU A 32 -8.62 14.85 6.31
CA LEU A 32 -8.60 15.37 4.94
C LEU A 32 -7.59 14.60 4.08
N LEU A 33 -6.38 14.36 4.63
CA LEU A 33 -5.37 13.55 3.96
C LEU A 33 -5.88 12.12 3.73
N LEU A 34 -6.44 11.47 4.76
CA LEU A 34 -6.97 10.11 4.63
C LEU A 34 -8.06 10.02 3.56
N PHE A 35 -8.97 11.00 3.52
CA PHE A 35 -10.01 11.08 2.50
C PHE A 35 -9.44 11.18 1.09
N ALA A 36 -8.42 12.03 0.89
CA ALA A 36 -7.74 12.14 -0.40
C ALA A 36 -7.09 10.81 -0.84
N ILE A 37 -6.49 10.08 0.11
CA ILE A 37 -5.90 8.77 -0.16
C ILE A 37 -6.98 7.76 -0.56
N VAL A 38 -8.09 7.70 0.17
CA VAL A 38 -9.23 6.82 -0.16
C VAL A 38 -9.75 7.10 -1.56
N MET A 39 -9.94 8.38 -1.92
CA MET A 39 -10.40 8.76 -3.25
C MET A 39 -9.43 8.32 -4.36
N ALA A 40 -8.13 8.55 -4.16
CA ALA A 40 -7.10 8.16 -5.12
C ALA A 40 -7.05 6.64 -5.35
N PHE A 41 -7.04 5.84 -4.28
CA PHE A 41 -7.02 4.38 -4.39
C PHE A 41 -8.34 3.83 -4.94
N SER A 42 -9.49 4.38 -4.55
CA SER A 42 -10.79 3.94 -5.06
C SER A 42 -10.92 4.18 -6.57
N GLY A 43 -10.46 5.34 -7.06
CA GLY A 43 -10.42 5.63 -8.49
C GLY A 43 -9.54 4.64 -9.27
N LEU A 44 -8.35 4.32 -8.75
CA LEU A 44 -7.44 3.35 -9.39
C LEU A 44 -7.99 1.92 -9.35
N LEU A 45 -8.60 1.48 -8.25
CA LEU A 45 -9.24 0.16 -8.15
C LEU A 45 -10.45 0.04 -9.07
N SER A 46 -11.25 1.11 -9.21
CA SER A 46 -12.37 1.16 -10.16
C SER A 46 -11.87 1.07 -11.59
N ALA A 47 -10.84 1.84 -11.96
CA ALA A 47 -10.26 1.81 -13.29
C ALA A 47 -9.71 0.40 -13.62
N TYR A 48 -9.04 -0.24 -12.66
CA TYR A 48 -8.56 -1.61 -12.79
C TYR A 48 -9.69 -2.59 -13.15
N LEU A 49 -10.80 -2.57 -12.40
CA LEU A 49 -11.93 -3.50 -12.62
C LEU A 49 -12.61 -3.26 -13.96
N VAL A 50 -12.83 -1.99 -14.31
CA VAL A 50 -13.44 -1.62 -15.60
C VAL A 50 -12.54 -2.05 -16.75
N SER A 51 -11.22 -1.83 -16.65
CA SER A 51 -10.27 -2.31 -17.64
C SER A 51 -10.29 -3.83 -17.79
N LYS A 52 -10.32 -4.59 -16.68
CA LYS A 52 -10.44 -6.07 -16.75
C LYS A 52 -11.63 -6.55 -17.56
N GLY A 53 -12.77 -5.86 -17.45
CA GLY A 53 -13.98 -6.21 -18.20
C GLY A 53 -14.00 -5.70 -19.65
N SER A 54 -13.18 -4.69 -19.97
CA SER A 54 -13.23 -3.98 -21.26
C SER A 54 -12.12 -4.38 -22.23
N VAL A 55 -10.98 -4.84 -21.73
CA VAL A 55 -9.86 -5.30 -22.58
C VAL A 55 -10.09 -6.72 -23.06
N ASP A 56 -9.67 -7.01 -24.29
CA ASP A 56 -9.85 -8.35 -24.87
C ASP A 56 -9.00 -9.40 -24.17
N PHE A 57 -7.76 -9.05 -23.78
CA PHE A 57 -6.80 -9.95 -23.15
C PHE A 57 -6.43 -9.49 -21.74
N TRP A 58 -6.53 -10.40 -20.79
CA TRP A 58 -6.22 -10.16 -19.39
C TRP A 58 -5.13 -11.10 -18.91
N VAL A 59 -4.10 -10.55 -18.25
CA VAL A 59 -3.04 -11.34 -17.63
C VAL A 59 -3.37 -11.51 -16.15
N SER A 60 -3.62 -12.74 -15.74
CA SER A 60 -3.77 -13.09 -14.33
C SER A 60 -2.44 -13.55 -13.76
N ILE A 61 -1.99 -12.91 -12.67
CA ILE A 61 -0.72 -13.21 -12.01
C ILE A 61 -0.97 -13.96 -10.70
N ARG A 62 -0.03 -14.83 -10.32
CA ARG A 62 -0.05 -15.43 -8.99
C ARG A 62 0.44 -14.42 -7.95
N ILE A 63 -0.32 -14.25 -6.87
CA ILE A 63 0.05 -13.36 -5.77
C ILE A 63 1.18 -14.01 -4.93
N PRO A 64 2.34 -13.34 -4.78
CA PRO A 64 3.48 -13.84 -3.99
C PRO A 64 3.14 -14.19 -2.54
N THR A 65 3.73 -15.27 -2.04
CA THR A 65 3.55 -15.72 -0.65
C THR A 65 4.01 -14.68 0.40
N ALA A 66 4.95 -13.81 0.02
CA ALA A 66 5.44 -12.72 0.87
C ALA A 66 4.32 -11.76 1.32
N PHE A 67 3.30 -11.54 0.49
CA PHE A 67 2.20 -10.62 0.80
C PHE A 67 1.28 -11.15 1.90
N TYR A 68 1.14 -12.47 2.06
CA TYR A 68 0.35 -13.06 3.16
C TYR A 68 1.03 -12.84 4.51
N TRP A 69 2.34 -13.07 4.59
CA TRP A 69 3.12 -12.79 5.81
C TRP A 69 3.14 -11.30 6.16
N SER A 70 3.15 -10.44 5.14
CA SER A 70 3.05 -8.99 5.34
C SER A 70 1.78 -8.61 6.11
N THR A 71 0.66 -9.27 5.83
CA THR A 71 -0.62 -9.03 6.51
C THR A 71 -0.54 -9.37 7.99
N ALA A 72 0.14 -10.46 8.37
CA ALA A 72 0.37 -10.77 9.77
C ALA A 72 1.22 -9.68 10.46
N PHE A 73 2.30 -9.22 9.83
CA PHE A 73 3.16 -8.18 10.40
C PHE A 73 2.43 -6.86 10.60
N ILE A 74 1.64 -6.39 9.62
CA ILE A 74 0.95 -5.10 9.74
C ILE A 74 -0.21 -5.15 10.75
N LEU A 75 -0.91 -6.28 10.88
CA LEU A 75 -1.95 -6.45 11.89
C LEU A 75 -1.35 -6.46 13.30
N LEU A 76 -0.25 -7.18 13.53
CA LEU A 76 0.46 -7.16 14.81
C LEU A 76 1.05 -5.77 15.11
N SER A 77 1.61 -5.10 14.10
CA SER A 77 2.12 -3.72 14.19
C SER A 77 1.01 -2.74 14.59
N SER A 78 -0.19 -2.92 14.03
CA SER A 78 -1.40 -2.15 14.35
C SER A 78 -1.81 -2.37 15.81
N VAL A 79 -1.91 -3.62 16.27
CA VAL A 79 -2.25 -3.93 17.68
C VAL A 79 -1.24 -3.31 18.64
N THR A 80 0.06 -3.40 18.36
CA THR A 80 1.11 -2.84 19.23
C THR A 80 1.06 -1.31 19.32
N VAL A 81 0.73 -0.60 18.23
CA VAL A 81 0.49 0.87 18.27
C VAL A 81 -0.75 1.20 19.10
N GLN A 82 -1.83 0.44 18.95
CA GLN A 82 -3.04 0.67 19.73
C GLN A 82 -2.77 0.49 21.23
N LEU A 83 -2.00 -0.54 21.60
CA LEU A 83 -1.55 -0.75 22.97
C LEU A 83 -0.69 0.42 23.47
N ALA A 84 0.23 0.95 22.66
CA ALA A 84 1.05 2.11 23.02
C ALA A 84 0.19 3.34 23.34
N LEU A 85 -0.85 3.58 22.55
CA LEU A 85 -1.81 4.67 22.79
C LEU A 85 -2.60 4.43 24.08
N VAL A 86 -3.08 3.21 24.33
CA VAL A 86 -3.86 2.86 25.52
C VAL A 86 -3.02 3.04 26.80
N VAL A 87 -1.79 2.51 26.85
CA VAL A 87 -0.94 2.63 28.05
C VAL A 87 -0.53 4.08 28.32
N THR A 88 -0.34 4.88 27.27
CA THR A 88 -0.07 6.32 27.39
C THR A 88 -1.23 7.04 28.04
N ARG A 89 -2.47 6.75 27.62
CA ARG A 89 -3.69 7.34 28.19
C ARG A 89 -3.95 6.91 29.63
N GLN A 90 -3.49 5.72 30.02
CA GLN A 90 -3.55 5.22 31.40
C GLN A 90 -2.45 5.81 32.31
N GLY A 91 -1.61 6.72 31.82
CA GLY A 91 -0.49 7.28 32.60
C GLY A 91 0.77 6.42 32.65
N ARG A 92 0.77 5.23 32.04
CA ARG A 92 1.92 4.31 31.96
C ARG A 92 2.81 4.65 30.76
N THR A 93 3.22 5.91 30.65
CA THR A 93 3.91 6.48 29.48
C THR A 93 5.25 5.80 29.18
N ARG A 94 5.94 5.27 30.20
CA ARG A 94 7.19 4.50 30.07
C ARG A 94 7.06 3.25 29.18
N LEU A 95 5.86 2.67 29.09
CA LEU A 95 5.59 1.49 28.26
C LEU A 95 5.32 1.84 26.79
N ALA A 96 5.09 3.12 26.46
CA ALA A 96 4.78 3.53 25.10
C ALA A 96 5.99 3.35 24.15
N ALA A 97 7.18 3.74 24.59
CA ALA A 97 8.40 3.64 23.79
C ALA A 97 8.72 2.20 23.33
N PRO A 98 8.81 1.18 24.21
CA PRO A 98 9.10 -0.18 23.78
C PRO A 98 8.02 -0.75 22.85
N LEU A 99 6.74 -0.42 23.07
CA LEU A 99 5.64 -0.86 22.19
C LEU A 99 5.74 -0.24 20.79
N LEU A 100 6.10 1.05 20.70
CA LEU A 100 6.30 1.72 19.42
C LEU A 100 7.55 1.23 18.68
N VAL A 101 8.62 0.89 19.41
CA VAL A 101 9.82 0.26 18.82
C VAL A 101 9.49 -1.14 18.29
N ALA A 102 8.72 -1.93 19.03
CA ALA A 102 8.24 -3.23 18.55
C ALA A 102 7.37 -3.08 17.30
N SER A 103 6.48 -2.08 17.28
CA SER A 103 5.66 -1.77 16.09
C SER A 103 6.50 -1.33 14.90
N LEU A 104 7.54 -0.52 15.11
CA LEU A 104 8.48 -0.11 14.06
C LEU A 104 9.23 -1.31 13.49
N ALA A 105 9.69 -2.24 14.32
CA ALA A 105 10.33 -3.48 13.86
C ALA A 105 9.36 -4.32 13.00
N LEU A 106 8.10 -4.46 13.43
CA LEU A 106 7.05 -5.13 12.64
C LEU A 106 6.74 -4.38 11.34
N GLY A 107 6.73 -3.04 11.37
CA GLY A 107 6.55 -2.20 10.19
C GLY A 107 7.70 -2.34 9.18
N LEU A 108 8.93 -2.49 9.65
CA LEU A 108 10.10 -2.79 8.81
C LEU A 108 10.03 -4.21 8.23
N ALA A 109 9.58 -5.19 9.02
CA ALA A 109 9.33 -6.55 8.53
C ALA A 109 8.23 -6.56 7.45
N PHE A 110 7.16 -5.80 7.66
CA PHE A 110 6.14 -5.54 6.64
C PHE A 110 6.77 -4.94 5.37
N ALA A 111 7.51 -3.84 5.47
CA ALA A 111 8.14 -3.20 4.32
C ALA A 111 9.12 -4.13 3.57
N PHE A 112 9.87 -4.95 4.30
CA PHE A 112 10.74 -5.96 3.70
C PHE A 112 9.95 -7.02 2.92
N SER A 113 8.84 -7.52 3.48
CA SER A 113 7.97 -8.47 2.79
C SER A 113 7.30 -7.87 1.55
N GLN A 114 6.92 -6.58 1.59
CA GLN A 114 6.42 -5.83 0.44
C GLN A 114 7.47 -5.74 -0.66
N PHE A 115 8.70 -5.38 -0.31
CA PHE A 115 9.81 -5.32 -1.25
C PHE A 115 10.10 -6.68 -1.89
N LYS A 116 10.06 -7.76 -1.10
CA LYS A 116 10.24 -9.13 -1.61
C LYS A 116 9.14 -9.51 -2.60
N GLY A 117 7.87 -9.31 -2.25
CA GLY A 117 6.74 -9.61 -3.14
C GLY A 117 6.79 -8.79 -4.43
N TRP A 118 7.12 -7.50 -4.35
CA TRP A 118 7.27 -6.67 -5.54
C TRP A 118 8.48 -7.07 -6.41
N LYS A 119 9.59 -7.48 -5.80
CA LYS A 119 10.75 -8.01 -6.54
C LYS A 119 10.38 -9.27 -7.31
N GLU A 120 9.59 -10.16 -6.70
CA GLU A 120 9.07 -11.38 -7.33
C GLU A 120 8.16 -11.04 -8.52
N LEU A 121 7.18 -10.14 -8.34
CA LEU A 121 6.33 -9.69 -9.43
C LEU A 121 7.13 -9.08 -10.60
N ARG A 122 8.16 -8.29 -10.30
CA ARG A 122 9.04 -7.73 -11.33
C ARG A 122 9.84 -8.80 -12.07
N SER A 123 10.34 -9.82 -11.35
CA SER A 123 11.07 -10.93 -12.00
C SER A 123 10.20 -11.77 -12.93
N LEU A 124 8.88 -11.74 -12.74
CA LEU A 124 7.89 -12.36 -13.63
C LEU A 124 7.54 -11.50 -14.86
N GLY A 125 8.20 -10.34 -15.04
CA GLY A 125 8.03 -9.50 -16.22
C GLY A 125 6.98 -8.39 -16.07
N ASN A 126 6.42 -8.22 -14.86
CA ASN A 126 5.51 -7.10 -14.60
C ASN A 126 6.35 -5.82 -14.47
N ILE A 127 6.25 -4.90 -15.44
CA ILE A 127 6.91 -3.58 -15.44
C ILE A 127 6.00 -2.45 -15.98
N LEU A 128 6.18 -1.21 -15.51
CA LEU A 128 5.28 -0.08 -15.81
C LEU A 128 5.17 0.29 -17.30
N SER A 129 6.29 0.58 -17.98
CA SER A 129 6.24 1.31 -19.26
C SER A 129 6.21 0.48 -20.54
N PHE A 130 6.45 -0.84 -20.49
CA PHE A 130 6.58 -1.66 -21.70
C PHE A 130 5.98 -3.07 -21.61
N SER A 131 5.19 -3.39 -20.58
CA SER A 131 4.59 -4.74 -20.48
C SER A 131 3.58 -4.95 -21.61
N LYS A 132 3.97 -5.65 -22.67
CA LYS A 132 3.04 -6.27 -23.62
C LYS A 132 2.54 -7.60 -23.06
N VAL A 133 1.36 -8.04 -23.46
CA VAL A 133 0.77 -9.31 -22.97
C VAL A 133 1.70 -10.52 -23.21
N LEU A 134 2.48 -10.51 -24.30
CA LEU A 134 3.42 -11.57 -24.66
C LEU A 134 4.81 -11.47 -24.00
N GLN A 135 5.12 -10.41 -23.25
CA GLN A 135 6.47 -10.17 -22.69
C GLN A 135 6.64 -10.66 -21.24
N ASN A 136 5.71 -11.45 -20.72
CA ASN A 136 5.82 -12.02 -19.38
C ASN A 136 6.95 -13.08 -19.34
N THR A 137 7.82 -12.99 -18.33
CA THR A 137 9.00 -13.86 -18.19
C THR A 137 8.80 -15.04 -17.24
N GLY A 138 7.61 -15.18 -16.66
CA GLY A 138 7.24 -16.31 -15.78
C GLY A 138 6.93 -17.61 -16.53
N VAL A 139 6.55 -18.64 -15.78
CA VAL A 139 6.06 -19.91 -16.33
C VAL A 139 4.53 -19.85 -16.50
N TYR A 140 4.05 -20.04 -17.73
CA TYR A 140 2.61 -20.10 -18.03
C TYR A 140 1.92 -21.22 -17.23
N GLY A 141 0.73 -20.94 -16.69
CA GLY A 141 -0.05 -21.88 -15.86
C GLY A 141 0.43 -21.98 -14.40
N THR A 142 1.66 -21.57 -14.10
CA THR A 142 2.17 -21.52 -12.73
C THR A 142 2.18 -20.10 -12.20
N ASP A 143 2.91 -19.20 -12.86
CA ASP A 143 3.15 -17.83 -12.40
C ASP A 143 2.15 -16.83 -12.99
N TYR A 144 1.72 -17.06 -14.23
CA TYR A 144 0.69 -16.28 -14.88
C TYR A 144 -0.16 -17.12 -15.82
N THR A 145 -1.35 -16.63 -16.10
CA THR A 145 -2.26 -17.14 -17.14
C THR A 145 -2.77 -15.96 -17.95
N ILE A 146 -3.18 -16.23 -19.19
CA ILE A 146 -3.77 -15.21 -20.06
C ILE A 146 -5.18 -15.66 -20.37
N ALA A 147 -6.14 -14.76 -20.19
CA ALA A 147 -7.53 -15.00 -20.52
C ALA A 147 -7.98 -14.04 -21.61
N ARG A 148 -8.77 -14.54 -22.57
CA ARG A 148 -9.48 -13.72 -23.54
C ARG A 148 -10.96 -13.69 -23.19
N LYS A 149 -11.52 -12.50 -22.95
CA LYS A 149 -12.93 -12.32 -22.52
C LYS A 149 -13.36 -13.26 -21.37
N GLY A 150 -12.44 -13.53 -20.44
CA GLY A 150 -12.67 -14.38 -19.27
C GLY A 150 -12.39 -15.88 -19.47
N ILE A 151 -12.03 -16.33 -20.67
CA ILE A 151 -11.66 -17.72 -20.96
C ILE A 151 -10.14 -17.82 -20.99
N THR A 152 -9.54 -18.66 -20.12
CA THR A 152 -8.10 -18.91 -20.09
C THR A 152 -7.64 -19.59 -21.38
N LEU A 153 -6.55 -19.11 -21.96
CA LEU A 153 -5.99 -19.62 -23.21
C LEU A 153 -5.13 -20.87 -22.97
N ASP A 154 -4.98 -21.70 -23.99
CA ASP A 154 -4.03 -22.81 -23.99
C ASP A 154 -2.73 -22.38 -24.66
N LEU A 155 -1.59 -22.73 -24.04
CA LEU A 155 -0.26 -22.47 -24.59
C LEU A 155 0.30 -23.76 -25.18
N VAL A 156 0.39 -23.84 -26.50
CA VAL A 156 0.91 -25.00 -27.23
C VAL A 156 1.98 -24.54 -28.22
N ASN A 157 3.18 -25.14 -28.15
CA ASN A 157 4.32 -24.79 -29.00
C ASN A 157 4.67 -23.28 -29.05
N GLY A 158 4.47 -22.56 -27.93
CA GLY A 158 4.73 -21.12 -27.84
C GLY A 158 3.63 -20.22 -28.43
N GLN A 159 2.53 -20.81 -28.88
CA GLN A 159 1.38 -20.10 -29.41
C GLN A 159 0.16 -20.23 -28.49
N TYR A 160 -0.62 -19.16 -28.40
CA TYR A 160 -1.81 -19.08 -27.56
C TYR A 160 -3.07 -19.38 -28.40
N PHE A 161 -3.92 -20.26 -27.89
CA PHE A 161 -5.15 -20.68 -28.56
C PHE A 161 -6.33 -20.58 -27.60
N MET A 162 -7.55 -20.47 -28.15
CA MET A 162 -8.73 -20.69 -27.33
C MET A 162 -8.87 -22.19 -27.03
N PRO A 163 -9.35 -22.58 -25.82
CA PRO A 163 -9.51 -24.00 -25.46
C PRO A 163 -10.49 -24.79 -26.35
N ASP A 164 -11.38 -24.10 -27.07
CA ASP A 164 -12.33 -24.72 -28.02
C ASP A 164 -11.69 -25.01 -29.39
N ASP A 165 -10.53 -24.43 -29.71
CA ASP A 165 -9.76 -24.72 -30.92
C ASP A 165 -8.86 -25.95 -30.70
N THR A 166 -9.48 -27.14 -30.59
CA THR A 166 -8.77 -28.41 -30.36
C THR A 166 -7.72 -28.73 -31.44
N GLY A 167 -7.87 -28.15 -32.63
CA GLY A 167 -6.91 -28.28 -33.73
C GLY A 167 -5.73 -27.32 -33.66
N HIS A 168 -5.73 -26.37 -32.72
CA HIS A 168 -4.73 -25.30 -32.59
C HIS A 168 -4.45 -24.62 -33.94
N SER A 169 -5.52 -24.32 -34.67
CA SER A 169 -5.47 -23.83 -36.05
C SER A 169 -5.39 -22.30 -36.14
N LYS A 170 -5.80 -21.59 -35.08
CA LYS A 170 -5.90 -20.12 -35.03
C LYS A 170 -5.08 -19.55 -33.87
N PRO A 171 -3.76 -19.32 -34.07
CA PRO A 171 -2.93 -18.72 -33.03
C PRO A 171 -3.33 -17.26 -32.79
N LEU A 172 -3.39 -16.87 -31.52
CA LEU A 172 -3.79 -15.52 -31.09
C LEU A 172 -2.61 -14.56 -30.89
N ASN A 173 -1.38 -15.02 -31.10
CA ASN A 173 -0.17 -14.24 -30.83
C ASN A 173 -0.14 -12.92 -31.61
N ASP A 174 -0.56 -12.91 -32.87
CA ASP A 174 -0.57 -11.70 -33.69
C ASP A 174 -1.59 -10.67 -33.16
N GLU A 175 -2.76 -11.13 -32.67
CA GLU A 175 -3.75 -10.27 -32.02
C GLU A 175 -3.23 -9.70 -30.69
N MET A 176 -2.40 -10.47 -29.98
CA MET A 176 -1.82 -10.10 -28.68
C MET A 176 -0.53 -9.28 -28.79
N ALA A 177 0.08 -9.24 -29.97
CA ALA A 177 1.43 -8.68 -30.18
C ALA A 177 1.54 -7.21 -29.80
N ASP A 178 0.48 -6.44 -30.00
CA ASP A 178 0.43 -5.00 -29.67
C ASP A 178 -0.46 -4.68 -28.47
N GLN A 179 -1.03 -5.70 -27.82
CA GLN A 179 -1.85 -5.52 -26.63
C GLN A 179 -0.98 -5.24 -25.41
N SER A 180 -1.33 -4.19 -24.67
CA SER A 180 -0.67 -3.85 -23.41
C SER A 180 -1.17 -4.74 -22.27
N ASN A 181 -0.29 -5.07 -21.34
CA ASN A 181 -0.65 -5.72 -20.09
C ASN A 181 -1.18 -4.68 -19.10
N ALA A 182 -2.46 -4.32 -19.26
CA ALA A 182 -3.14 -3.36 -18.40
C ALA A 182 -3.06 -3.74 -16.91
N ALA A 183 -3.17 -5.04 -16.58
CA ALA A 183 -3.09 -5.53 -15.21
C ALA A 183 -1.74 -5.14 -14.55
N SER A 184 -0.62 -5.39 -15.23
CA SER A 184 0.73 -5.02 -14.78
C SER A 184 0.87 -3.52 -14.52
N GLN A 185 0.36 -2.69 -15.43
CA GLN A 185 0.43 -1.23 -15.33
C GLN A 185 -0.29 -0.72 -14.08
N TYR A 186 -1.53 -1.16 -13.84
CA TYR A 186 -2.27 -0.75 -12.65
C TYR A 186 -1.64 -1.26 -11.36
N ILE A 187 -1.18 -2.52 -11.32
CA ILE A 187 -0.49 -3.09 -10.14
C ILE A 187 0.74 -2.25 -9.80
N TYR A 188 1.49 -1.80 -10.80
CA TYR A 188 2.66 -0.95 -10.59
C TYR A 188 2.30 0.42 -9.98
N VAL A 189 1.27 1.09 -10.51
CA VAL A 189 0.82 2.39 -9.99
C VAL A 189 0.27 2.24 -8.56
N LEU A 190 -0.59 1.24 -8.32
CA LEU A 190 -1.13 0.94 -6.99
C LEU A 190 -0.02 0.65 -5.97
N THR A 191 0.95 -0.18 -6.36
CA THR A 191 2.09 -0.53 -5.49
C THR A 191 2.98 0.66 -5.22
N GLY A 192 3.31 1.45 -6.25
CA GLY A 192 4.14 2.65 -6.10
C GLY A 192 3.49 3.68 -5.18
N LEU A 193 2.19 3.95 -5.36
CA LEU A 193 1.44 4.83 -4.48
C LEU A 193 1.40 4.28 -3.05
N HIS A 194 1.16 2.98 -2.87
CA HIS A 194 1.14 2.35 -1.55
C HIS A 194 2.51 2.45 -0.84
N LEU A 195 3.61 2.18 -1.56
CA LEU A 195 4.97 2.31 -1.01
C LEU A 195 5.30 3.74 -0.59
N ALA A 196 4.86 4.75 -1.34
CA ALA A 196 5.05 6.15 -0.96
C ALA A 196 4.39 6.44 0.41
N HIS A 197 3.15 5.99 0.62
CA HIS A 197 2.45 6.14 1.90
C HIS A 197 3.09 5.33 3.03
N LEU A 198 3.62 4.14 2.71
CA LEU A 198 4.35 3.32 3.67
C LEU A 198 5.61 4.02 4.19
N VAL A 199 6.38 4.69 3.34
CA VAL A 199 7.54 5.47 3.77
C VAL A 199 7.13 6.55 4.77
N PHE A 200 6.07 7.32 4.47
CA PHE A 200 5.56 8.32 5.41
C PHE A 200 5.07 7.71 6.72
N GLY A 201 4.42 6.53 6.67
CA GLY A 201 3.99 5.80 7.86
C GLY A 201 5.15 5.36 8.74
N LEU A 202 6.21 4.82 8.14
CA LEU A 202 7.41 4.38 8.88
C LEU A 202 8.13 5.56 9.53
N LEU A 203 8.23 6.68 8.82
CA LEU A 203 8.78 7.93 9.39
C LEU A 203 7.93 8.43 10.55
N SER A 204 6.59 8.37 10.43
CA SER A 204 5.67 8.73 11.50
C SER A 204 5.84 7.81 12.73
N LEU A 205 5.93 6.49 12.53
CA LEU A 205 6.20 5.53 13.61
C LEU A 205 7.54 5.80 14.30
N ALA A 206 8.61 5.98 13.53
CA ALA A 206 9.94 6.29 14.07
C ALA A 206 9.92 7.58 14.89
N PHE A 207 9.26 8.62 14.38
CA PHE A 207 9.08 9.88 15.09
C PHE A 207 8.31 9.68 16.41
N MET A 208 7.18 8.95 16.40
CA MET A 208 6.43 8.66 17.63
C MET A 208 7.27 7.86 18.64
N ALA A 209 8.03 6.86 18.19
CA ALA A 209 8.91 6.07 19.06
C ALA A 209 9.98 6.93 19.73
N VAL A 210 10.59 7.84 18.97
CA VAL A 210 11.61 8.79 19.46
C VAL A 210 11.02 9.78 20.46
N ILE A 211 9.85 10.36 20.19
CA ILE A 211 9.17 11.27 21.11
C ILE A 211 8.71 10.55 22.39
N ALA A 212 8.26 9.30 22.27
CA ALA A 212 7.94 8.45 23.43
C ALA A 212 9.17 8.13 24.28
N ALA A 213 10.31 7.83 23.65
CA ALA A 213 11.57 7.57 24.35
C ALA A 213 12.10 8.80 25.10
N MET A 214 11.84 10.00 24.58
CA MET A 214 12.11 11.27 25.30
C MET A 214 11.14 11.55 26.45
N GLY A 215 10.12 10.71 26.67
CA GLY A 215 9.14 10.90 27.75
C GLY A 215 8.19 12.08 27.53
N ARG A 216 8.03 12.56 26.29
CA ARG A 216 7.24 13.76 25.98
C ARG A 216 5.74 13.53 25.93
N TYR A 217 5.28 12.28 25.88
CA TYR A 217 3.85 11.97 25.90
C TYR A 217 3.30 11.91 27.32
N SER A 218 2.10 12.46 27.49
CA SER A 218 1.32 12.36 28.73
C SER A 218 -0.14 11.94 28.42
N PRO A 219 -0.93 11.57 29.44
CA PRO A 219 -2.35 11.28 29.25
C PRO A 219 -3.13 12.45 28.65
N GLN A 220 -2.73 13.68 28.96
CA GLN A 220 -3.35 14.92 28.48
C GLN A 220 -2.75 15.40 27.15
N ASP A 221 -1.48 15.10 26.87
CA ASP A 221 -0.78 15.48 25.65
C ASP A 221 -0.24 14.24 24.90
N ASN A 222 -1.13 13.58 24.16
CA ASN A 222 -0.83 12.47 23.25
C ASN A 222 -1.36 12.71 21.83
N SER A 223 -1.60 13.97 21.47
CA SER A 223 -2.21 14.33 20.17
C SER A 223 -1.42 13.81 18.96
N GLY A 224 -0.09 13.89 19.01
CA GLY A 224 0.78 13.35 17.97
C GLY A 224 0.73 11.83 17.89
N LEU A 225 0.69 11.14 19.03
CA LEU A 225 0.56 9.68 19.09
C LEU A 225 -0.79 9.21 18.54
N LEU A 226 -1.87 9.94 18.85
CA LEU A 226 -3.19 9.66 18.31
C LEU A 226 -3.25 9.83 16.78
N SER A 227 -2.77 10.96 16.26
CA SER A 227 -2.76 11.21 14.82
C SER A 227 -1.92 10.18 14.06
N GLY A 228 -0.72 9.85 14.56
CA GLY A 228 0.12 8.83 13.94
C GLY A 228 -0.47 7.42 14.06
N ALA A 229 -1.13 7.08 15.17
CA ALA A 229 -1.86 5.82 15.31
C ALA A 229 -3.00 5.71 14.28
N ILE A 230 -3.84 6.75 14.15
CA ILE A 230 -4.93 6.79 13.15
C ILE A 230 -4.37 6.58 11.74
N TYR A 231 -3.28 7.26 11.38
CA TYR A 231 -2.64 7.12 10.07
C TYR A 231 -2.08 5.71 9.85
N TRP A 232 -1.40 5.13 10.84
CA TRP A 232 -0.82 3.79 10.74
C TRP A 232 -1.89 2.69 10.62
N HIS A 233 -2.98 2.79 11.41
CA HIS A 233 -4.12 1.88 11.28
C HIS A 233 -4.79 1.99 9.92
N PHE A 234 -4.94 3.21 9.41
CA PHE A 234 -5.47 3.45 8.07
C PHE A 234 -4.61 2.77 7.00
N LEU A 235 -3.28 2.92 7.06
CA LEU A 235 -2.37 2.29 6.11
C LEU A 235 -2.47 0.76 6.15
N GLY A 236 -2.58 0.18 7.35
CA GLY A 236 -2.82 -1.25 7.52
C GLY A 236 -4.16 -1.72 6.94
N GLY A 237 -5.24 -0.96 7.16
CA GLY A 237 -6.55 -1.22 6.57
C GLY A 237 -6.54 -1.12 5.05
N LEU A 238 -5.87 -0.09 4.50
CA LEU A 238 -5.66 0.08 3.07
C LEU A 238 -4.94 -1.13 2.46
N TRP A 239 -3.87 -1.62 3.10
CA TRP A 239 -3.17 -2.83 2.65
C TRP A 239 -4.08 -4.06 2.60
N VAL A 240 -4.87 -4.30 3.66
CA VAL A 240 -5.79 -5.45 3.71
C VAL A 240 -6.81 -5.38 2.57
N ILE A 241 -7.35 -4.19 2.27
CA ILE A 241 -8.27 -3.97 1.15
C ILE A 241 -7.57 -4.25 -0.18
N LEU A 242 -6.37 -3.73 -0.39
CA LEU A 242 -5.59 -3.94 -1.63
C LEU A 242 -5.25 -5.42 -1.83
N LEU A 243 -4.79 -6.12 -0.80
CA LEU A 243 -4.49 -7.54 -0.90
C LEU A 243 -5.76 -8.35 -1.20
N SER A 244 -6.86 -8.07 -0.48
CA SER A 244 -8.13 -8.76 -0.71
C SER A 244 -8.62 -8.55 -2.14
N PHE A 245 -8.51 -7.33 -2.65
CA PHE A 245 -8.82 -7.01 -4.03
C PHE A 245 -7.98 -7.83 -5.01
N LEU A 246 -6.65 -7.87 -4.83
CA LEU A 246 -5.77 -8.64 -5.70
C LEU A 246 -6.07 -10.15 -5.66
N LEU A 247 -6.43 -10.69 -4.49
CA LEU A 247 -6.78 -12.10 -4.33
C LEU A 247 -8.15 -12.48 -4.92
N LEU A 248 -9.08 -11.53 -5.01
CA LEU A 248 -10.40 -11.77 -5.60
C LEU A 248 -10.38 -11.64 -7.12
N VAL A 249 -9.48 -10.81 -7.64
CA VAL A 249 -9.43 -10.47 -9.05
C VAL A 249 -8.42 -11.32 -9.83
N HIS A 250 -7.48 -11.99 -9.16
CA HIS A 250 -6.54 -12.93 -9.77
C HIS A 250 -6.75 -14.35 -9.23
#